data_AF-C4K365-F1
#
_entry.id   AF-C4K365-F1
#
_cell.length_a   1.000
_cell.length_b   1.000
_cell.length_c   1.000
_cell.angle_alpha   90.00
_cell.angle_beta   90.00
_cell.angle_gamma   90.00
#
_symmetry.space_group_name_H-M   'P 1'
#
loop_
_entity.id
_entity.type
_entity.pdbx_description
1 polymer ?
#
loop_
_entity_poly.entity_id
_entity_poly.type
_entity_poly.pdbx_seq_one_letter_code
_entity_poly.pdbx_strand_id
1 'polypeptide(L)' 'MISLRSEKTGITRLPFSYARRFSVIVETDTADVPTLYYVPPLQKNIFLEVRRVTGIKLMPYQQTILNRD' A
#
# COMPACT_ATOMS: atom_id res chain seq x y z
N MET A 1 8.80 8.32 32.59
CA MET A 1 9.02 8.13 31.14
C MET A 1 7.70 7.77 30.49
N ILE A 2 7.06 8.71 29.81
CA ILE A 2 5.84 8.41 29.04
C ILE A 2 6.32 7.79 27.72
N SER A 3 6.08 6.49 27.56
CA SER A 3 6.35 5.80 26.30
C SER A 3 5.34 6.32 25.28
N LEU A 4 5.76 7.30 24.49
CA LEU A 4 5.06 7.74 23.27
C LEU A 4 5.17 6.62 22.23
N ARG A 5 4.56 5.47 22.48
CA ARG A 5 4.14 4.59 21.38
C ARG A 5 3.05 5.39 20.68
N SER A 6 3.45 6.11 19.63
CA SER A 6 2.54 6.69 18.67
C SER A 6 1.63 5.55 18.22
N GLU A 7 0.41 5.52 18.76
CA GLU A 7 -0.72 4.75 18.26
C GLU A 7 -1.01 5.25 16.84
N LYS A 8 -0.14 4.88 15.89
CA LYS A 8 -0.47 4.97 14.48
C LYS A 8 -1.53 3.91 14.27
N THR A 9 -2.78 4.34 14.31
CA THR A 9 -3.93 3.69 13.66
C THR A 9 -3.74 3.67 12.14
N GLY A 10 -2.55 3.29 11.67
CA GLY A 10 -2.19 3.23 10.27
C GLY A 10 -2.93 2.06 9.68
N ILE A 11 -4.00 2.33 8.95
CA ILE A 11 -4.75 1.34 8.18
C ILE A 11 -3.73 0.49 7.41
N THR A 12 -3.58 -0.78 7.77
CA THR A 12 -2.64 -1.72 7.12
C THR A 12 -3.19 -2.28 5.82
N ARG A 13 -4.49 -2.11 5.56
CA ARG A 13 -5.22 -2.65 4.41
C ARG A 13 -6.14 -1.61 3.79
N LEU A 14 -5.99 -1.39 2.49
CA LEU A 14 -6.88 -0.47 1.76
C LEU A 14 -8.33 -1.02 1.73
N PRO A 15 -9.34 -0.14 1.71
CA PRO A 15 -10.71 -0.56 1.44
C PRO A 15 -10.79 -1.37 0.14
N PHE A 16 -11.48 -2.51 0.16
CA PHE A 16 -11.53 -3.42 -0.99
C PHE A 16 -12.00 -2.73 -2.27
N SER A 17 -12.99 -1.84 -2.17
CA SER A 17 -13.49 -1.05 -3.30
C SER A 17 -12.41 -0.15 -3.92
N TYR A 18 -11.56 0.46 -3.10
CA TYR A 18 -10.46 1.31 -3.54
C TYR A 18 -9.35 0.48 -4.20
N ALA A 19 -8.92 -0.58 -3.51
CA ALA A 19 -7.91 -1.52 -4.00
C ALA A 19 -8.29 -2.11 -5.37
N ARG A 20 -9.55 -2.54 -5.51
CA ARG A 20 -10.09 -3.10 -6.75
C ARG A 20 -10.21 -2.06 -7.86
N ARG A 21 -10.67 -0.84 -7.56
CA ARG A 21 -10.86 0.21 -8.56
C ARG A 21 -9.54 0.65 -9.20
N PHE A 22 -8.47 0.71 -8.41
CA PHE A 22 -7.18 1.21 -8.86
C PHE A 22 -6.11 0.12 -9.01
N SER A 23 -6.48 -1.15 -8.85
CA SER A 23 -5.57 -2.31 -8.93
C SER A 23 -4.32 -2.13 -8.07
N VAL A 24 -4.50 -1.74 -6.81
CA VAL A 24 -3.42 -1.52 -5.82
C VAL A 24 -3.66 -2.30 -4.54
N ILE A 25 -2.59 -2.86 -3.96
CA ILE A 25 -2.64 -3.62 -2.70
C ILE A 25 -1.46 -3.22 -1.83
N VAL A 26 -1.70 -3.00 -0.53
CA VAL A 26 -0.66 -2.76 0.47
C VAL A 26 -0.40 -4.06 1.23
N GLU A 27 0.86 -4.47 1.29
CA GLU A 27 1.30 -5.60 2.10
C GLU A 27 2.27 -5.13 3.19
N THR A 28 2.01 -5.56 4.43
CA THR A 28 2.76 -5.14 5.62
C THR A 28 3.31 -6.31 6.43
N ASP A 29 2.86 -7.54 6.16
CA ASP A 29 3.12 -8.70 7.02
C ASP A 29 4.49 -9.36 6.80
N THR A 30 5.14 -9.13 5.65
CA THR A 30 6.28 -9.95 5.16
C THR A 30 7.58 -9.16 4.96
N ALA A 31 7.59 -7.84 5.13
CA ALA A 31 8.73 -6.99 4.78
C ALA A 31 9.06 -5.95 5.85
N ASP A 32 10.37 -5.70 6.05
CA ASP A 32 10.87 -4.58 6.87
C ASP A 32 10.36 -3.22 6.38
N VAL A 33 10.01 -3.13 5.09
CA VAL A 33 9.41 -1.96 4.46
C VAL A 33 8.10 -2.38 3.78
N PRO A 34 6.95 -1.84 4.20
CA PRO A 34 5.67 -2.12 3.57
C PRO A 34 5.65 -1.80 2.07
N THR A 35 5.05 -2.69 1.28
CA THR A 35 5.08 -2.65 -0.18
C THR A 35 3.71 -2.32 -0.76
N LEU A 36 3.68 -1.45 -1.77
CA LEU A 36 2.49 -1.18 -2.59
C LEU A 36 2.61 -1.91 -3.91
N TYR A 37 1.88 -3.01 -4.06
CA TYR A 37 1.72 -3.72 -5.32
C TYR A 37 0.73 -2.98 -6.20
N TYR A 38 1.03 -2.87 -7.50
CA TYR A 38 0.13 -2.27 -8.47
C TYR A 38 0.22 -2.93 -9.84
N VAL A 39 -0.87 -2.85 -10.60
CA VAL A 39 -0.88 -3.15 -12.04
C VAL A 39 -0.64 -1.85 -12.81
N PRO A 40 0.33 -1.80 -13.75
CA PRO A 40 0.58 -0.58 -14.52
C PRO A 40 -0.64 -0.10 -15.32
N PRO A 41 -0.80 1.23 -15.51
CA PRO A 41 0.07 2.29 -15.00
C PRO A 41 -0.27 2.74 -13.56
N LEU A 42 0.75 2.96 -12.72
CA LEU A 42 0.54 3.57 -11.39
C LEU A 42 0.28 5.08 -11.53
N GLN A 43 -0.94 5.49 -11.21
CA GLN A 43 -1.28 6.91 -11.18
C GLN A 43 -0.69 7.58 -9.93
N LYS A 44 0.02 8.71 -10.12
CA LYS A 44 0.74 9.41 -9.05
C LYS A 44 -0.17 9.87 -7.91
N ASN A 45 -1.37 10.37 -8.22
CA ASN A 45 -2.38 10.76 -7.23
C ASN A 45 -2.81 9.58 -6.34
N ILE A 46 -2.96 8.39 -6.91
CA ILE A 46 -3.31 7.17 -6.16
C ILE A 46 -2.19 6.79 -5.21
N PHE A 47 -0.93 6.83 -5.65
CA PHE A 47 0.21 6.58 -4.76
C PHE A 47 0.25 7.55 -3.56
N LEU A 48 0.02 8.84 -3.82
CA LEU A 48 -0.01 9.86 -2.78
C LEU A 48 -1.17 9.65 -1.80
N GLU A 49 -2.35 9.28 -2.29
CA GLU A 49 -3.52 9.02 -1.46
C GLU A 49 -3.32 7.80 -0.57
N VAL A 50 -2.76 6.71 -1.11
CA VAL A 50 -2.40 5.53 -0.32
C VAL A 50 -1.41 5.90 0.78
N ARG A 51 -0.37 6.70 0.49
CA ARG A 51 0.57 7.18 1.53
C ARG A 51 -0.10 8.07 2.57
N ARG A 52 -1.05 8.93 2.17
CA ARG A 52 -1.79 9.83 3.06
C ARG A 52 -2.66 9.04 4.04
N VAL A 53 -3.39 8.04 3.55
CA VAL A 53 -4.34 7.24 4.35
C VAL A 53 -3.60 6.25 5.26
N THR A 54 -2.55 5.62 4.76
CA THR A 54 -1.79 4.63 5.55
C THR A 54 -0.86 5.30 6.57
N GLY A 55 -0.32 6.49 6.27
CA GLY A 55 0.70 7.14 7.10
C GLY A 55 2.03 6.38 7.14
N ILE A 56 2.22 5.45 6.20
CA ILE A 56 3.36 4.53 6.09
C ILE A 56 4.23 4.94 4.90
N LYS A 57 5.55 4.79 5.03
CA LYS A 57 6.47 4.88 3.90
C LYS A 57 6.37 3.58 3.11
N LEU A 58 5.82 3.67 1.90
CA LEU A 58 5.60 2.52 1.02
C LEU A 58 6.63 2.48 -0.11
N MET A 59 7.07 1.27 -0.46
CA MET A 59 7.85 1.03 -1.67
C MET A 59 6.92 0.55 -2.79
N PRO A 60 6.79 1.26 -3.93
CA PRO A 60 5.95 0.81 -5.03
C PRO A 60 6.62 -0.35 -5.76
N TYR A 61 5.85 -1.41 -6.05
CA TYR A 61 6.28 -2.59 -6.77
C TYR A 61 5.32 -2.91 -7.91
N GLN A 62 5.85 -2.99 -9.12
CA GLN A 62 5.08 -3.34 -10.31
C GLN A 62 4.84 -4.84 -10.36
N GLN A 63 3.56 -5.25 -10.41
CA GLN A 63 3.21 -6.64 -10.57
C GLN A 63 3.23 -7.02 -12.06
N THR A 64 4.06 -8.00 -12.42
CA THR A 64 4.06 -8.60 -13.76
C THR A 64 2.95 -9.64 -13.83
N ILE A 65 1.97 -9.44 -14.72
CA ILE A 65 0.95 -10.44 -15.00
C ILE A 65 1.62 -11.53 -15.85
N LEU A 66 2.01 -12.64 -15.22
CA LEU A 66 2.37 -13.85 -15.95
C LEU A 66 1.09 -14.49 -16.46
N ASN A 67 0.79 -14.32 -17.75
CA ASN A 67 -0.21 -15.13 -18.42
C ASN A 67 0.30 -16.58 -18.39
N ARG A 68 -0.34 -17.42 -17.58
CA ARG A 68 -0.22 -18.87 -17.71
C ARG A 68 -1.29 -19.30 -18.69
N ASP A 69 -0.85 -19.60 -19.91
CA ASP A 69 -1.67 -20.24 -20.95
C ASP A 69 -2.13 -21.64 -20.52
#